data_AF-A0A0K1IXU9-F1
#
_entry.id   AF-A0A0K1IXU9-F1
#
_cell.length_a   1.000
_cell.length_b   1.000
_cell.length_c   1.000
_cell.angle_alpha   90.00
_cell.angle_beta   90.00
_cell.angle_gamma   90.00
#
_symmetry.space_group_name_H-M   'P 1'
#
loop_
_entity.id
_entity.type
_entity.pdbx_description
1 polymer ?
#
loop_
_entity_poly.entity_id
_entity_poly.type
_entity_poly.pdbx_seq_one_letter_code
_entity_poly.pdbx_strand_id
1 'polypeptide(L)'
;MATRTDPYRQLRFILEIGGLVTAGFSRCDLPSATSAVVEYREGADPPTPRKLPGLNEYGPLVLEVGVTDRSLELSEWRTLVEQGKMAEARRDAAVVLLDATGNPAARWVFREAWPSRYDAPRLDAMTSEVAVERLVVVHEGFARVAVETGDDEDEESESDGGTESDGGSTPSLPDLDFPVGEGLPQGIDEPRLKTSRAGDEGPDET
;
A
#
# COMPACT_ATOMS: atom_id res chain seq x y z
N MET A 1 -9.37 16.50 -33.15
CA MET A 1 -9.00 17.62 -32.27
C MET A 1 -8.45 17.00 -31.00
N ALA A 2 -7.25 17.38 -30.54
CA ALA A 2 -6.69 16.81 -29.32
C ALA A 2 -7.57 17.23 -28.13
N THR A 3 -8.17 16.24 -27.46
CA THR A 3 -8.98 16.43 -26.27
C THR A 3 -8.08 17.01 -25.17
N ARG A 4 -8.44 18.16 -24.60
CA ARG A 4 -7.68 18.78 -23.53
C ARG A 4 -7.82 17.91 -22.27
N THR A 5 -6.73 17.29 -21.84
CA THR A 5 -6.69 16.55 -20.57
C THR A 5 -6.60 17.54 -19.42
N ASP A 6 -7.74 17.83 -18.79
CA ASP A 6 -7.80 18.66 -17.59
C ASP A 6 -7.50 17.79 -16.33
N PRO A 7 -6.75 18.30 -15.34
CA PRO A 7 -6.44 17.55 -14.13
C PRO A 7 -7.69 17.33 -13.26
N TYR A 8 -7.76 16.18 -12.58
CA TYR A 8 -8.85 15.84 -11.67
C TYR A 8 -8.82 16.67 -10.39
N ARG A 9 -10.00 16.96 -9.82
CA ARG A 9 -10.14 17.69 -8.56
C ARG A 9 -10.11 16.73 -7.38
N GLN A 10 -9.43 17.10 -6.30
CA GLN A 10 -9.31 16.32 -5.06
C GLN A 10 -10.57 16.27 -4.17
N LEU A 11 -11.74 16.63 -4.70
CA LEU A 11 -12.94 16.91 -3.89
C LEU A 11 -13.81 15.68 -3.63
N ARG A 12 -13.71 14.65 -4.47
CA ARG A 12 -14.58 13.48 -4.42
C ARG A 12 -13.71 12.24 -4.42
N PHE A 13 -13.69 11.56 -3.28
CA PHE A 13 -12.95 10.32 -3.14
C PHE A 13 -13.68 9.39 -2.17
N ILE A 14 -13.44 8.10 -2.35
CA ILE A 14 -14.03 7.01 -1.59
C ILE A 14 -12.88 6.16 -1.05
N LEU A 15 -13.01 5.70 0.19
CA LEU A 15 -12.22 4.57 0.68
C LEU A 15 -13.07 3.31 0.61
N GLU A 16 -12.45 2.24 0.16
CA GLU A 16 -12.96 0.88 0.20
C GLU A 16 -12.07 0.06 1.14
N ILE A 17 -12.66 -0.59 2.15
CA ILE A 17 -11.93 -1.52 3.03
C ILE A 17 -12.61 -2.88 2.94
N GLY A 18 -11.85 -3.92 2.58
CA GLY A 18 -12.35 -5.30 2.49
C GLY A 18 -13.57 -5.45 1.57
N GLY A 19 -13.68 -4.61 0.52
CA GLY A 19 -14.78 -4.64 -0.47
C GLY A 19 -16.16 -4.21 0.03
N LEU A 20 -16.31 -3.81 1.30
CA LEU A 20 -17.62 -3.56 1.93
C LEU A 20 -17.84 -2.10 2.35
N VAL A 21 -16.80 -1.45 2.87
CA VAL A 21 -16.95 -0.12 3.46
C VAL A 21 -16.69 0.95 2.42
N THR A 22 -17.74 1.62 1.93
CA THR A 22 -17.65 2.86 1.14
C THR A 22 -17.99 4.03 2.06
N ALA A 23 -16.97 4.69 2.60
CA ALA A 23 -17.16 5.89 3.42
C ALA A 23 -16.74 7.16 2.64
N GLY A 24 -17.49 8.24 2.84
CA GLY A 24 -17.09 9.58 2.42
C GLY A 24 -16.25 10.21 3.52
N PHE A 25 -15.09 10.76 3.15
CA PHE A 25 -14.12 11.31 4.10
C PHE A 25 -13.98 12.81 3.89
N SER A 26 -13.64 13.52 4.97
CA SER A 26 -13.35 14.96 4.90
C SER A 26 -11.94 15.21 4.34
N ARG A 27 -10.99 14.32 4.67
CA ARG A 27 -9.60 14.40 4.20
C ARG A 27 -8.95 13.02 4.17
N CYS A 28 -8.11 12.80 3.16
CA CYS A 28 -7.27 11.62 3.03
C CYS A 28 -5.88 12.06 2.59
N ASP A 29 -4.87 11.83 3.43
CA ASP A 29 -3.47 12.02 3.08
C ASP A 29 -2.91 10.67 2.62
N LEU A 30 -2.70 10.55 1.30
CA LEU A 30 -2.10 9.37 0.66
C LEU A 30 -0.63 9.23 1.09
N PRO A 31 -0.14 7.99 1.26
CA PRO A 31 1.23 7.76 1.69
C PRO A 31 2.26 8.16 0.64
N SER A 32 3.46 8.47 1.10
CA SER A 32 4.66 8.53 0.26
C SER A 32 5.27 7.14 0.08
N ALA A 33 5.87 6.89 -1.09
CA ALA A 33 6.73 5.75 -1.34
C ALA A 33 8.17 6.26 -1.57
N THR A 34 9.12 5.72 -0.83
CA THR A 34 10.55 6.08 -0.93
C THR A 34 11.38 4.82 -1.04
N SER A 35 12.44 4.85 -1.85
CA SER A 35 13.45 3.80 -1.88
C SER A 35 14.75 4.35 -1.28
N ALA A 36 15.32 3.64 -0.31
CA ALA A 36 16.63 4.01 0.21
C ALA A 36 17.68 3.98 -0.92
N VAL A 37 18.65 4.89 -0.91
CA VAL A 37 19.72 4.93 -1.90
C VAL A 37 21.03 4.51 -1.24
N VAL A 38 21.59 3.39 -1.70
CA VAL A 38 22.88 2.88 -1.23
C VAL A 38 23.97 3.35 -2.18
N GLU A 39 24.94 4.09 -1.66
CA GLU A 39 26.09 4.55 -2.45
C GLU A 39 27.20 3.50 -2.42
N TYR A 40 27.59 3.05 -3.60
CA TYR A 40 28.66 2.08 -3.81
C TYR A 40 29.79 2.71 -4.61
N ARG A 41 31.04 2.41 -4.21
CA ARG A 41 32.23 2.86 -4.91
C ARG A 41 33.25 1.74 -4.98
N GLU A 42 33.74 1.48 -6.19
CA GLU A 42 34.88 0.62 -6.43
C GLU A 42 36.14 1.46 -6.71
N GLY A 43 37.33 0.90 -6.46
CA GLY A 43 38.61 1.62 -6.53
C GLY A 43 38.95 2.21 -7.92
N ALA A 44 38.31 1.73 -8.98
CA ALA A 44 38.49 2.23 -10.35
C ALA A 44 37.38 3.19 -10.81
N ASP A 45 36.41 3.53 -9.96
CA ASP A 45 35.29 4.40 -10.34
C ASP A 45 35.71 5.88 -10.48
N PRO A 46 35.03 6.63 -11.38
CA PRO A 46 35.07 8.10 -11.41
C PRO A 46 34.77 8.72 -10.04
N PRO A 47 35.03 10.02 -9.82
CA PRO A 47 34.76 10.71 -8.55
C PRO A 47 33.26 10.93 -8.27
N THR A 48 32.41 9.99 -8.67
CA THR A 48 30.96 9.95 -8.44
C THR A 48 30.59 8.53 -8.00
N PRO A 49 29.95 8.34 -6.84
CA PRO A 49 29.51 7.01 -6.41
C PRO A 49 28.38 6.48 -7.30
N ARG A 50 28.32 5.16 -7.46
CA ARG A 50 27.17 4.48 -8.07
C ARG A 50 26.05 4.44 -7.05
N LYS A 51 24.80 4.62 -7.50
CA LYS A 51 23.60 4.59 -6.66
C LYS A 51 22.86 3.28 -6.90
N LEU A 52 22.71 2.48 -5.85
CA LEU A 52 21.97 1.23 -5.84
C LEU A 52 20.64 1.41 -5.08
N PRO A 53 19.54 0.82 -5.56
CA PRO A 53 18.27 0.83 -4.84
C PRO A 53 18.38 -0.03 -3.57
N GLY A 54 17.96 0.53 -2.45
CA GLY A 54 17.79 -0.15 -1.17
C GLY A 54 16.34 -0.53 -0.92
N LEU A 55 15.98 -0.72 0.36
CA LEU A 55 14.64 -1.13 0.77
C LEU A 55 13.60 -0.04 0.44
N ASN A 56 12.41 -0.48 0.03
CA ASN A 56 11.26 0.39 -0.16
C ASN A 56 10.56 0.65 1.17
N GLU A 57 10.31 1.92 1.48
CA GLU A 57 9.57 2.37 2.64
C GLU A 57 8.27 3.02 2.18
N TYR A 58 7.18 2.62 2.82
CA TYR A 58 5.85 3.14 2.56
C TYR A 58 5.33 3.86 3.80
N GLY A 59 4.96 5.13 3.64
CA GLY A 59 4.36 5.92 4.70
C GLY A 59 2.96 5.43 5.09
N PRO A 60 2.39 5.91 6.20
CA PRO A 60 1.02 5.57 6.58
C PRO A 60 -0.01 6.35 5.76
N LEU A 61 -1.19 5.75 5.58
CA LEU A 61 -2.40 6.41 5.11
C LEU A 61 -3.09 7.09 6.29
N VAL A 62 -3.36 8.40 6.18
CA VAL A 62 -4.05 9.15 7.23
C VAL A 62 -5.42 9.60 6.74
N LEU A 63 -6.45 9.30 7.53
CA LEU A 63 -7.85 9.57 7.21
C LEU A 63 -8.46 10.45 8.28
N GLU A 64 -9.22 11.46 7.85
CA GLU A 64 -10.06 12.27 8.72
C GLU A 64 -11.53 12.12 8.29
N VAL A 65 -12.37 11.67 9.22
CA VAL A 65 -13.75 11.26 8.97
C VAL A 65 -14.69 12.04 9.86
N GLY A 66 -15.81 12.50 9.33
CA GLY A 66 -16.90 12.95 10.18
C GLY A 66 -17.52 11.77 10.93
N VAL A 67 -17.85 11.96 12.21
CA VAL A 67 -18.56 10.93 13.00
C VAL A 67 -19.93 10.65 12.36
N THR A 68 -20.16 9.40 11.97
CA THR A 68 -21.41 8.93 11.36
C THR A 68 -21.69 7.50 11.79
N ASP A 69 -22.86 6.94 11.47
CA ASP A 69 -23.16 5.53 11.76
C ASP A 69 -22.15 4.57 11.10
N ARG A 70 -21.58 4.94 9.95
CA ARG A 70 -20.52 4.17 9.26
C ARG A 70 -19.14 4.33 9.88
N SER A 71 -18.91 5.38 10.67
CA SER A 71 -17.61 5.58 11.32
C SER A 71 -17.41 4.63 12.51
N LEU A 72 -18.50 4.05 13.04
CA LEU A 72 -18.43 2.98 14.03
C LEU A 72 -17.60 1.79 13.54
N GLU A 73 -17.76 1.39 12.27
CA GLU A 73 -17.02 0.28 11.66
C GLU A 73 -15.50 0.51 11.69
N LEU A 74 -15.05 1.77 11.59
CA LEU A 74 -13.62 2.11 11.69
C LEU A 74 -13.09 1.93 13.12
N SER A 75 -13.91 2.26 14.12
CA SER A 75 -13.57 2.02 15.52
C SER A 75 -13.54 0.52 15.86
N GLU A 76 -14.50 -0.24 15.33
CA GLU A 76 -14.56 -1.71 15.49
C GLU A 76 -13.36 -2.38 14.82
N TRP A 77 -12.97 -1.90 13.64
CA TRP A 77 -11.78 -2.36 12.95
C TRP A 77 -10.52 -2.14 13.80
N ARG A 78 -10.41 -1.00 14.47
CA ARG A 78 -9.34 -0.74 15.44
C ARG A 78 -9.41 -1.67 16.64
N THR A 79 -10.60 -1.95 17.16
CA THR A 79 -10.79 -2.87 18.27
C THR A 79 -10.29 -4.29 17.95
N LEU A 80 -10.36 -4.77 16.70
CA LEU A 80 -9.76 -6.05 16.30
C LEU A 80 -8.24 -6.10 16.51
N VAL A 81 -7.55 -5.01 16.19
CA VAL A 81 -6.10 -4.86 16.42
C VAL A 81 -5.78 -4.91 17.91
N GLU A 82 -6.58 -4.22 18.73
CA GLU A 82 -6.41 -4.17 20.19
C GLU A 82 -6.65 -5.54 20.85
N GLN A 83 -7.55 -6.34 20.29
CA GLN A 83 -7.81 -7.72 20.70
C GLN A 83 -6.74 -8.71 20.20
N GLY A 84 -5.75 -8.25 19.42
CA GLY A 84 -4.72 -9.10 18.84
C GLY A 84 -5.21 -9.98 17.68
N LYS A 85 -6.42 -9.75 17.16
CA LYS A 85 -7.03 -10.51 16.04
C LYS A 85 -6.51 -10.01 14.70
N MET A 86 -5.19 -10.07 14.53
CA MET A 86 -4.51 -9.47 13.38
C MET A 86 -4.88 -10.11 12.04
N ALA A 87 -5.26 -11.39 12.03
CA ALA A 87 -5.74 -12.06 10.80
C ALA A 87 -7.06 -11.48 10.27
N GLU A 88 -7.93 -10.95 11.15
CA GLU A 88 -9.20 -10.33 10.78
C GLU A 88 -9.06 -8.81 10.55
N ALA A 89 -8.05 -8.21 11.21
CA ALA A 89 -7.75 -6.80 11.12
C ALA A 89 -6.97 -6.43 9.85
N ARG A 90 -6.11 -7.31 9.33
CA ARG A 90 -5.44 -7.05 8.05
C ARG A 90 -6.42 -7.23 6.89
N ARG A 91 -6.54 -6.19 6.08
CA ARG A 91 -7.47 -6.15 4.94
C ARG A 91 -6.85 -5.35 3.81
N ASP A 92 -7.19 -5.70 2.58
CA ASP A 92 -6.91 -4.82 1.46
C ASP A 92 -7.81 -3.59 1.51
N ALA A 93 -7.23 -2.45 1.20
CA ALA A 93 -7.93 -1.18 1.13
C ALA A 93 -7.68 -0.51 -0.21
N ALA A 94 -8.60 0.36 -0.64
CA ALA A 94 -8.41 1.17 -1.83
C ALA A 94 -8.94 2.59 -1.62
N VAL A 95 -8.18 3.58 -2.08
CA VAL A 95 -8.66 4.96 -2.22
C VAL A 95 -8.97 5.20 -3.69
N VAL A 96 -10.19 5.64 -3.97
CA VAL A 96 -10.68 5.91 -5.32
C VAL A 96 -10.99 7.39 -5.44
N LEU A 97 -10.30 8.09 -6.33
CA LEU A 97 -10.65 9.45 -6.74
C LEU A 97 -11.73 9.38 -7.81
N LEU A 98 -12.76 10.20 -7.65
CA LEU A 98 -13.88 10.29 -8.59
C LEU A 98 -13.79 11.56 -9.44
N ASP A 99 -14.30 11.48 -10.67
CA ASP A 99 -14.43 12.63 -11.54
C ASP A 99 -15.67 13.51 -11.20
N ALA A 100 -15.94 14.50 -12.05
CA ALA A 100 -17.09 15.39 -11.88
C ALA A 100 -18.45 14.67 -12.01
N THR A 101 -18.50 13.57 -12.75
CA THR A 101 -19.70 12.74 -12.98
C THR A 101 -19.89 11.69 -11.88
N GLY A 102 -18.84 11.38 -11.12
CA GLY A 102 -18.83 10.36 -10.07
C GLY A 102 -18.20 9.04 -10.50
N ASN A 103 -17.62 8.97 -11.70
CA ASN A 103 -16.92 7.78 -12.18
C ASN A 103 -15.51 7.72 -11.57
N PRO A 104 -14.96 6.52 -11.34
CA PRO A 104 -13.59 6.36 -10.86
C PRO A 104 -12.60 6.95 -11.89
N ALA A 105 -11.69 7.79 -11.42
CA ALA A 105 -10.68 8.46 -12.23
C ALA A 105 -9.26 7.99 -11.89
N ALA A 106 -9.02 7.65 -10.62
CA ALA A 106 -7.77 7.06 -10.17
C ALA A 106 -8.04 6.16 -8.96
N ARG A 107 -7.28 5.07 -8.85
CA ARG A 107 -7.40 4.12 -7.74
C ARG A 107 -6.02 3.78 -7.18
N TRP A 108 -5.88 3.86 -5.87
CA TRP A 108 -4.71 3.42 -5.12
C TRP A 108 -5.11 2.23 -4.26
N VAL A 109 -4.41 1.11 -4.40
CA VAL A 109 -4.69 -0.12 -3.67
C VAL A 109 -3.58 -0.35 -2.65
N PHE A 110 -3.96 -0.72 -1.44
CA PHE A 110 -3.11 -0.93 -0.27
C PHE A 110 -3.26 -2.38 0.18
N ARG A 111 -2.14 -3.05 0.43
CA ARG A 111 -2.12 -4.44 0.88
C ARG A 111 -1.97 -4.57 2.37
N GLU A 112 -2.64 -5.58 2.93
CA GLU A 112 -2.48 -5.99 4.33
C GLU A 112 -2.59 -4.77 5.28
N ALA A 113 -3.52 -3.88 4.98
CA ALA A 113 -3.70 -2.63 5.70
C ALA A 113 -4.41 -2.87 7.03
N TRP A 114 -4.02 -2.14 8.07
CA TRP A 114 -4.65 -2.18 9.39
C TRP A 114 -4.46 -0.87 10.17
N PRO A 115 -5.39 -0.51 11.07
CA PRO A 115 -5.36 0.76 11.78
C PRO A 115 -4.37 0.70 12.97
N SER A 116 -3.29 1.46 12.89
CA SER A 116 -2.30 1.58 13.97
C SER A 116 -2.72 2.59 15.03
N ARG A 117 -3.51 3.60 14.65
CA ARG A 117 -3.96 4.66 15.56
C ARG A 117 -5.36 5.14 15.18
N TYR A 118 -6.14 5.46 16.19
CA TYR A 118 -7.47 6.04 16.11
C TYR A 118 -7.55 7.13 17.18
N ASP A 119 -7.93 8.33 16.78
CA ASP A 119 -8.15 9.48 17.63
C ASP A 119 -9.65 9.80 17.61
N ALA A 120 -10.27 9.71 18.79
CA ALA A 120 -11.66 10.10 19.01
C ALA A 120 -11.85 11.60 18.74
N PRO A 121 -13.08 12.04 18.39
CA PRO A 121 -13.33 13.43 18.06
C PRO A 121 -13.20 14.33 19.27
N ARG A 122 -12.72 15.56 19.07
CA ARG A 122 -12.79 16.61 20.08
C ARG A 122 -14.22 17.14 20.13
N LEU A 123 -14.86 17.03 21.29
CA LEU A 123 -16.24 17.50 21.49
C LEU A 123 -16.22 18.80 22.30
N ASP A 124 -16.79 19.87 21.74
CA ASP A 124 -16.90 21.18 22.37
C ASP A 124 -18.30 21.77 22.12
N ALA A 125 -19.11 21.84 23.18
CA ALA A 125 -20.49 22.32 23.12
C ALA A 125 -20.63 23.83 22.86
N MET A 126 -19.53 24.59 22.88
CA MET A 126 -19.52 26.03 22.59
C MET A 126 -19.27 26.35 21.11
N THR A 127 -18.94 25.34 20.31
CA THR A 127 -18.59 25.49 18.89
C THR A 127 -19.61 24.79 17.99
N SER A 128 -19.82 25.30 16.77
CA SER A 128 -20.69 24.68 15.75
C SER A 128 -19.84 24.06 14.65
N GLU A 129 -19.12 22.98 15.00
CA GLU A 129 -18.23 22.24 14.09
C GLU A 129 -18.64 20.77 14.00
N VAL A 130 -18.24 20.09 12.92
CA VAL A 130 -18.48 18.65 12.75
C VAL A 130 -17.48 17.89 13.62
N ALA A 131 -17.95 16.87 14.33
CA ALA A 131 -17.07 15.97 15.06
C ALA A 131 -16.23 15.14 14.07
N VAL A 132 -14.90 15.29 14.14
CA VAL A 132 -13.96 14.62 13.23
C VAL A 132 -13.11 13.61 13.98
N GLU A 133 -13.13 12.37 13.52
CA GLU A 133 -12.25 11.28 13.93
C GLU A 133 -11.03 11.21 13.01
N ARG A 134 -9.89 10.79 13.57
CA ARG A 134 -8.67 10.57 12.78
C ARG A 134 -8.21 9.14 12.90
N LEU A 135 -7.98 8.50 11.76
CA LEU A 135 -7.50 7.12 11.66
C LEU A 135 -6.15 7.11 10.92
N VAL A 136 -5.16 6.42 11.50
CA VAL A 136 -3.87 6.15 10.86
C VAL A 136 -3.83 4.69 10.50
N VAL A 137 -3.70 4.41 9.21
CA VAL A 137 -3.65 3.07 8.64
C VAL A 137 -2.24 2.82 8.14
N VAL A 138 -1.67 1.68 8.54
CA VAL A 138 -0.37 1.19 8.05
C VAL A 138 -0.61 0.01 7.13
N HIS A 139 0.31 -0.23 6.20
CA HIS A 139 0.17 -1.23 5.14
C HIS A 139 1.53 -1.75 4.69
N GLU A 140 1.53 -2.89 3.99
CA GLU A 140 2.76 -3.54 3.49
C GLU A 140 3.15 -3.11 2.07
N GLY A 141 2.38 -2.19 1.50
CA GLY A 141 2.69 -1.54 0.23
C GLY A 141 1.44 -0.95 -0.40
N PHE A 142 1.64 -0.06 -1.37
CA PHE A 142 0.54 0.45 -2.18
C PHE A 142 0.96 0.62 -3.63
N ALA A 143 -0.02 0.53 -4.53
CA ALA A 143 0.18 0.73 -5.96
C ALA A 143 -0.98 1.55 -6.53
N ARG A 144 -0.68 2.33 -7.57
CA ARG A 144 -1.71 2.98 -8.39
C ARG A 144 -2.13 2.01 -9.50
N VAL A 145 -3.42 1.72 -9.59
CA VAL A 145 -3.96 0.82 -10.61
C VAL A 145 -4.64 1.62 -11.71
N ALA A 146 -4.63 1.09 -12.93
CA ALA A 146 -5.43 1.64 -14.01
C ALA A 146 -6.91 1.51 -13.65
N VAL A 147 -7.68 2.56 -13.96
CA VAL A 147 -9.13 2.46 -13.92
C VAL A 147 -9.57 2.09 -15.33
N GLU A 148 -10.20 0.94 -15.46
CA GLU A 148 -10.83 0.53 -16.73
C GLU A 148 -12.09 1.37 -16.90
N THR A 149 -11.95 2.52 -17.55
CA THR A 149 -13.09 3.26 -18.06
C THR A 149 -13.65 2.46 -19.22
N GLY A 150 -14.86 1.90 -19.08
CA GLY A 150 -15.55 1.24 -20.17
C GLY A 150 -15.90 2.23 -21.26
N ASP A 151 -14.96 2.53 -22.14
CA ASP A 151 -15.13 3.29 -23.37
C ASP A 151 -14.66 2.40 -24.53
N ASP A 152 -15.41 1.34 -24.82
CA ASP A 152 -15.38 0.61 -26.09
C ASP A 152 -16.76 -0.07 -26.29
N GLU A 153 -17.82 0.74 -26.41
CA GLU A 153 -19.05 0.32 -27.10
C GLU A 153 -18.98 0.81 -28.56
N ASP A 154 -18.23 0.08 -29.39
CA ASP A 154 -18.33 0.17 -30.85
C ASP A 154 -17.96 -1.20 -31.46
N GLU A 155 -18.73 -2.25 -31.18
CA GLU A 155 -18.95 -3.33 -32.15
C GLU A 155 -20.40 -3.82 -32.07
N GLU A 156 -21.20 -3.41 -33.05
CA GLU A 156 -22.45 -4.06 -33.39
C GLU A 156 -22.16 -5.55 -33.69
N SER A 157 -22.63 -6.45 -32.85
CA SER A 157 -22.79 -7.85 -33.23
C SER A 157 -24.15 -8.35 -32.73
N GLU A 158 -25.09 -8.43 -33.66
CA GLU A 158 -26.24 -9.31 -33.52
C GLU A 158 -25.73 -10.75 -33.41
N SER A 159 -25.90 -11.39 -32.25
CA SER A 159 -26.05 -12.85 -32.21
C SER A 159 -26.87 -13.31 -31.01
N ASP A 160 -27.72 -14.28 -31.34
CA ASP A 160 -28.85 -14.87 -30.63
C ASP A 160 -28.42 -15.92 -29.58
N GLY A 161 -29.27 -16.12 -28.55
CA GLY A 161 -29.37 -17.40 -27.84
C GLY A 161 -28.83 -17.45 -26.41
N GLY A 162 -29.73 -17.71 -25.44
CA GLY A 162 -29.46 -17.64 -24.00
C GLY A 162 -28.89 -18.90 -23.33
N THR A 163 -28.60 -18.79 -22.03
CA THR A 163 -29.11 -19.64 -20.93
C THR A 163 -28.45 -19.19 -19.63
N GLU A 164 -29.28 -18.95 -18.64
CA GLU A 164 -29.01 -18.71 -17.22
C GLU A 164 -28.26 -19.87 -16.50
N SER A 165 -27.22 -19.54 -15.72
CA SER A 165 -26.93 -20.26 -14.48
C SER A 165 -25.96 -19.48 -13.58
N ASP A 166 -26.49 -19.19 -12.40
CA ASP A 166 -25.97 -18.59 -11.18
C ASP A 166 -24.47 -18.82 -10.88
N GLY A 167 -23.76 -17.72 -10.58
CA GLY A 167 -22.38 -17.73 -10.13
C GLY A 167 -21.92 -16.32 -9.80
N GLY A 168 -22.20 -15.85 -8.59
CA GLY A 168 -21.72 -14.56 -8.10
C GLY A 168 -20.19 -14.54 -8.04
N SER A 169 -19.56 -14.08 -9.11
CA SER A 169 -18.12 -13.79 -9.16
C SER A 169 -17.85 -12.51 -8.39
N THR A 170 -17.29 -12.65 -7.19
CA THR A 170 -16.51 -11.60 -6.55
C THR A 170 -15.47 -11.11 -7.56
N PRO A 171 -15.40 -9.81 -7.90
CA PRO A 171 -14.32 -9.32 -8.73
C PRO A 171 -13.01 -9.52 -7.98
N SER A 172 -12.20 -10.48 -8.44
CA SER A 172 -10.83 -10.66 -7.97
C SER A 172 -10.05 -9.38 -8.30
N LEU A 173 -9.41 -8.80 -7.28
CA LEU A 173 -8.41 -7.75 -7.50
C LEU A 173 -7.38 -8.29 -8.51
N PRO A 174 -6.94 -7.47 -9.49
CA PRO A 174 -5.89 -7.89 -10.41
C PRO A 174 -4.67 -8.33 -9.60
N ASP A 175 -4.00 -9.39 -10.05
CA ASP A 175 -2.75 -9.90 -9.47
C ASP A 175 -1.69 -8.80 -9.62
N LEU A 176 -1.61 -7.92 -8.62
CA LEU A 176 -0.65 -6.84 -8.59
C LEU A 176 0.71 -7.49 -8.36
N ASP A 177 1.54 -7.54 -9.41
CA ASP A 177 2.94 -7.94 -9.34
C ASP A 177 3.73 -6.88 -8.56
N PHE A 178 3.59 -6.90 -7.24
CA PHE A 178 4.42 -6.10 -6.36
C PHE A 178 5.82 -6.70 -6.41
N PRO A 179 6.87 -5.91 -6.70
CA PRO A 179 8.21 -6.44 -6.85
C PRO A 179 8.64 -7.11 -5.54
N VAL A 180 8.62 -8.44 -5.53
CA VAL A 180 9.29 -9.24 -4.51
C VAL A 180 10.77 -9.04 -4.78
N GLY A 181 11.47 -8.36 -3.88
CA GLY A 181 12.92 -8.18 -4.02
C GLY A 181 13.57 -9.55 -4.22
N GLU A 182 14.07 -9.82 -5.42
CA GLU A 182 14.82 -11.03 -5.70
C GLU A 182 15.94 -11.14 -4.68
N GLY A 183 16.04 -12.31 -4.07
CA GLY A 183 16.94 -12.58 -2.96
C GLY A 183 18.38 -12.12 -3.27
N LEU A 184 19.01 -11.58 -2.23
CA LEU A 184 20.44 -11.27 -2.22
C LEU A 184 21.26 -12.41 -2.88
N PRO A 185 22.21 -12.11 -3.78
CA PRO A 185 23.21 -13.11 -4.14
C PRO A 185 24.01 -13.47 -2.88
N GLN A 186 23.76 -14.69 -2.38
CA GLN A 186 24.55 -15.33 -1.34
C GLN A 186 25.99 -15.46 -1.85
N GLY A 187 26.87 -14.58 -1.39
CA GLY A 187 28.26 -14.49 -1.81
C GLY A 187 29.14 -13.87 -0.75
N ILE A 188 28.98 -14.29 0.50
CA ILE A 188 29.95 -14.06 1.56
C ILE A 188 30.38 -15.43 2.09
N ASP A 189 31.46 -15.93 1.51
CA ASP A 189 32.24 -17.08 1.96
C ASP A 189 32.62 -16.87 3.44
N GLU A 190 32.33 -17.87 4.28
CA GLU A 190 32.71 -17.86 5.70
C GLU A 190 34.23 -17.70 5.84
N PRO A 191 34.75 -16.81 6.71
CA PRO A 191 36.16 -16.85 7.05
C PRO A 191 36.44 -18.12 7.88
N ARG A 192 37.02 -19.14 7.23
CA ARG A 192 37.69 -20.26 7.91
C ARG A 192 38.64 -19.71 8.97
N LEU A 193 38.28 -19.84 10.26
CA LEU A 193 39.21 -19.70 11.37
C LEU A 193 40.31 -20.76 11.21
N LYS A 194 41.48 -20.34 10.72
CA LYS A 194 42.72 -21.11 10.89
C LYS A 194 43.16 -20.94 12.34
N THR A 195 42.78 -21.89 13.19
CA THR A 195 43.44 -22.08 14.48
C THR A 195 44.86 -22.59 14.19
N SER A 196 45.84 -21.70 14.26
CA SER A 196 47.26 -22.09 14.22
C SER A 196 47.56 -22.85 15.51
N ARG A 197 47.73 -24.17 15.39
CA ARG A 197 48.31 -25.06 16.40
C ARG A 197 49.81 -25.07 16.17
N ALA A 198 50.58 -24.35 16.99
CA ALA A 198 52.02 -24.50 17.06
C ALA A 198 52.33 -25.75 17.92
N GLY A 199 52.67 -26.85 17.25
CA GLY A 199 53.53 -27.92 17.79
C GLY A 199 54.89 -27.75 17.12
N ASP A 200 55.97 -27.63 17.89
CA ASP A 200 56.81 -28.77 18.29
C ASP A 200 57.77 -29.18 17.17
N GLU A 201 58.99 -28.63 17.21
CA GLU A 201 60.19 -29.21 16.61
C GLU A 201 61.36 -28.98 17.58
N GLY A 202 61.75 -30.02 18.32
CA GLY A 202 63.18 -30.24 18.67
C GLY A 202 63.89 -30.93 17.49
N PRO A 203 65.19 -31.32 17.57
CA PRO A 203 66.04 -31.45 18.77
C PRO A 203 67.50 -30.92 18.64
N ASP A 204 68.17 -30.88 19.81
CA ASP A 204 69.55 -31.29 20.20
C ASP A 204 70.84 -31.03 19.36
N GLU A 205 71.95 -30.96 20.11
CA GLU A 205 73.40 -30.98 19.77
C GLU A 205 74.04 -29.65 19.31
N THR A 206 75.11 -29.11 19.89
CA THR A 206 76.21 -29.58 20.77
C THR A 206 76.74 -28.42 21.63
#